data_AF-A0A1X1FDJ4-F1
#
_entry.id   AF-A0A1X1FDJ4-F1
#
_cell.length_a   1.000
_cell.length_b   1.000
_cell.length_c   1.000
_cell.angle_alpha   90.00
_cell.angle_beta   90.00
_cell.angle_gamma   90.00
#
_symmetry.space_group_name_H-M   'P 1'
#
loop_
_entity.id
_entity.type
_entity.pdbx_description
1 polymer ?
#
loop_
_entity_poly.entity_id
_entity_poly.type
_entity_poly.pdbx_seq_one_letter_code
_entity_poly.pdbx_strand_id
1 'polypeptide(L)'
;MKQWLFKNWAYRLLSLFFAILLFMYVGSTQSSTTNNRSGGSTNSTSLTSDRTQTFSVPLSLTVNSNKYFVTGYPEKVKVHLTGPSALVTTTANTQNFKAYADLSKLGVGEHTVRIQQDGLNNDLRYRFEPATIKVDIQPRETVTYPLTVQYSKRNIASGYQAGQANADVKNVKITGASDQINRIKSVVAQLNVPQNAKSSISSQAIIEALDSKQNTVNVVITPATADVTLPITPGNSKELPIKLEPKGVTDDNESFTLTSATKRVRVFGTKVELSKLSSVKVEVDTSDVKKTSTKRVVLDAKLNNVKGFDPEKITVKITRNN
;
A
#
# COMPACT_ATOMS: atom_id res chain seq x y z
N MET A 1 -32.89 64.74 -30.51
CA MET A 1 -32.79 64.20 -31.89
C MET A 1 -31.42 63.54 -32.01
N LYS A 2 -31.19 62.24 -32.23
CA LYS A 2 -31.98 61.16 -32.81
C LYS A 2 -31.73 59.89 -31.98
N GLN A 3 -32.65 59.57 -31.07
CA GLN A 3 -32.92 58.20 -30.68
C GLN A 3 -33.65 57.52 -31.85
N TRP A 4 -33.57 56.18 -31.92
CA TRP A 4 -34.54 55.30 -32.59
C TRP A 4 -34.17 54.60 -33.92
N LEU A 5 -32.92 54.64 -34.39
CA LEU A 5 -32.48 53.80 -35.54
C LEU A 5 -31.55 52.62 -35.18
N PHE A 6 -31.02 52.57 -33.96
CA PHE A 6 -30.10 51.49 -33.55
C PHE A 6 -30.71 50.43 -32.62
N LYS A 7 -32.00 50.54 -32.27
CA LYS A 7 -32.65 49.55 -31.39
C LYS A 7 -32.90 48.20 -32.09
N ASN A 8 -32.98 48.18 -33.43
CA ASN A 8 -33.23 46.96 -34.22
C ASN A 8 -32.01 46.49 -35.05
N TRP A 9 -31.07 47.38 -35.38
CA TRP A 9 -29.84 46.97 -36.09
C TRP A 9 -28.87 46.27 -35.14
N ALA A 10 -28.79 46.66 -33.87
CA ALA A 10 -27.95 45.96 -32.90
C ALA A 10 -28.22 44.45 -32.88
N TYR A 11 -29.49 44.02 -32.92
CA TYR A 11 -29.85 42.59 -32.99
C TYR A 11 -29.49 41.93 -34.32
N ARG A 12 -29.50 42.65 -35.45
CA ARG A 12 -29.08 42.13 -36.77
C ARG A 12 -27.55 41.94 -36.87
N LEU A 13 -26.79 42.87 -36.29
CA LEU A 13 -25.34 42.75 -36.16
C LEU A 13 -24.95 41.63 -35.19
N LEU A 14 -25.68 41.53 -34.08
CA LEU A 14 -25.50 40.46 -33.09
C LEU A 14 -25.85 39.08 -33.67
N SER A 15 -26.91 38.96 -34.48
CA SER A 15 -27.27 37.71 -35.14
C SER A 15 -26.25 37.31 -36.20
N LEU A 16 -25.70 38.27 -36.95
CA LEU A 16 -24.63 38.01 -37.92
C LEU A 16 -23.35 37.53 -37.24
N PHE A 17 -23.00 38.13 -36.10
CA PHE A 17 -21.85 37.69 -35.29
C PHE A 17 -22.01 36.25 -34.80
N PHE A 18 -23.18 35.89 -34.26
CA PHE A 18 -23.47 34.51 -33.86
C PHE A 18 -23.50 33.54 -35.04
N ALA A 19 -24.00 33.95 -36.21
CA ALA A 19 -24.01 33.11 -37.41
C ALA A 19 -22.58 32.77 -37.88
N ILE A 20 -21.66 33.73 -37.84
CA ILE A 20 -20.24 33.50 -38.19
C ILE A 20 -19.56 32.57 -37.18
N LEU A 21 -19.83 32.75 -35.88
CA LEU A 21 -19.34 31.85 -34.83
C LEU A 21 -19.83 30.41 -35.04
N LEU A 22 -21.10 30.23 -35.39
CA LEU A 22 -21.71 28.92 -35.61
C LEU A 22 -21.18 28.28 -36.91
N PHE A 23 -20.97 29.09 -37.96
CA PHE A 23 -20.33 28.63 -39.20
C PHE A 23 -18.90 28.15 -38.98
N MET A 24 -18.09 28.89 -38.20
CA MET A 24 -16.75 28.43 -37.82
C MET A 24 -16.79 27.17 -36.95
N TYR A 25 -17.73 27.09 -36.00
CA TYR A 25 -17.89 25.91 -35.15
C TYR A 25 -18.24 24.67 -35.98
N VAL A 26 -19.27 24.74 -36.84
CA VAL A 26 -19.68 23.64 -37.72
C VAL A 26 -18.56 23.29 -38.71
N GLY A 27 -17.95 24.29 -39.34
CA GLY A 27 -16.84 24.10 -40.28
C GLY A 27 -15.61 23.43 -39.63
N SER A 28 -15.36 23.68 -38.35
CA SER A 28 -14.28 23.04 -37.59
C SER A 28 -14.59 21.61 -37.13
N THR A 29 -15.87 21.19 -37.17
CA THR A 29 -16.32 19.85 -36.78
C THR A 29 -16.60 18.92 -37.97
N GLN A 30 -16.44 19.39 -39.21
CA GLN A 30 -16.52 18.53 -40.39
C GLN A 30 -15.20 17.76 -40.57
N SER A 31 -14.97 16.79 -39.68
CA SER A 31 -14.00 15.72 -39.93
C SER A 31 -14.43 14.95 -41.17
N SER A 32 -13.57 14.99 -42.17
CA SER A 32 -13.57 14.28 -43.45
C SER A 32 -14.40 12.99 -43.48
N THR A 33 -15.59 13.03 -44.08
CA THR A 33 -16.19 11.86 -44.72
C THR A 33 -16.21 12.11 -46.22
N THR A 34 -15.06 11.93 -46.86
CA THR A 34 -14.96 11.91 -48.33
C THR A 34 -15.24 10.48 -48.78
N ASN A 35 -16.51 10.18 -49.06
CA ASN A 35 -16.90 9.03 -49.85
C ASN A 35 -16.41 9.25 -51.28
N ASN A 36 -15.27 8.66 -51.65
CA ASN A 36 -14.83 8.58 -53.04
C ASN A 36 -15.18 7.20 -53.60
N ARG A 37 -16.35 7.11 -54.26
CA ARG A 37 -16.66 6.02 -55.19
C ARG A 37 -16.44 6.50 -56.62
N SER A 38 -15.57 5.75 -57.30
CA SER A 38 -15.57 5.41 -58.73
C SER A 38 -15.30 6.50 -59.77
N GLY A 39 -14.20 6.33 -60.50
CA GLY A 39 -14.08 6.73 -61.90
C GLY A 39 -12.72 7.33 -62.26
N GLY A 40 -11.73 6.49 -62.58
CA GLY A 40 -10.48 6.98 -63.18
C GLY A 40 -9.29 6.08 -62.91
N SER A 41 -9.06 5.13 -63.81
CA SER A 41 -7.82 4.36 -63.89
C SER A 41 -6.61 5.28 -64.10
N THR A 42 -5.83 5.50 -63.05
CA THR A 42 -4.40 5.79 -63.17
C THR A 42 -3.66 4.92 -62.16
N ASN A 43 -2.80 4.06 -62.69
CA ASN A 43 -1.82 3.26 -61.97
C ASN A 43 -0.93 4.18 -61.12
N SER A 44 -1.41 4.49 -59.92
CA SER A 44 -0.59 5.03 -58.85
C SER A 44 -0.28 3.84 -57.96
N THR A 45 0.85 3.20 -58.22
CA THR A 45 1.56 2.41 -57.23
C THR A 45 1.71 3.29 -55.99
N SER A 46 0.76 3.24 -55.07
CA SER A 46 1.05 3.62 -53.71
C SER A 46 2.09 2.61 -53.28
N LEU A 47 3.35 3.05 -53.27
CA LEU A 47 4.35 2.40 -52.47
C LEU A 47 3.78 2.43 -51.05
N THR A 48 3.11 1.36 -50.65
CA THR A 48 2.80 1.10 -49.25
C THR A 48 4.16 0.97 -48.61
N SER A 49 4.68 2.09 -48.13
CA SER A 49 6.01 2.11 -47.54
C SER A 49 5.97 1.16 -46.36
N ASP A 50 6.81 0.14 -46.43
CA ASP A 50 6.98 -0.78 -45.32
C ASP A 50 7.38 0.04 -44.10
N ARG A 51 6.60 -0.08 -43.04
CA ARG A 51 6.88 0.54 -41.75
C ARG A 51 7.41 -0.53 -40.83
N THR A 52 8.41 -0.20 -40.04
CA THR A 52 8.82 -1.04 -38.90
C THR A 52 8.38 -0.37 -37.61
N GLN A 53 7.71 -1.12 -36.73
CA GLN A 53 7.36 -0.68 -35.39
C GLN A 53 7.82 -1.71 -34.36
N THR A 54 8.30 -1.23 -33.22
CA THR A 54 8.74 -2.07 -32.10
C THR A 54 7.86 -1.80 -30.89
N PHE A 55 7.37 -2.85 -30.26
CA PHE A 55 6.59 -2.76 -29.03
C PHE A 55 6.78 -4.02 -28.18
N SER A 56 6.36 -3.97 -26.91
CA SER A 56 6.46 -5.10 -25.99
C SER A 56 5.13 -5.84 -25.89
N VAL A 57 5.19 -7.17 -25.95
CA VAL A 57 4.03 -8.06 -25.82
C VAL A 57 4.24 -9.07 -24.70
N PRO A 58 3.17 -9.47 -23.98
CA PRO A 58 3.26 -10.52 -22.96
C PRO A 58 3.63 -11.86 -23.60
N LEU A 59 4.49 -12.62 -22.94
CA LEU A 59 4.90 -13.95 -23.37
C LEU A 59 4.06 -15.01 -22.66
N SER A 60 3.39 -15.85 -23.44
CA SER A 60 2.61 -17.00 -22.93
C SER A 60 3.42 -18.28 -23.01
N LEU A 61 3.23 -19.19 -22.04
CA LEU A 61 3.89 -20.50 -22.05
C LEU A 61 2.85 -21.60 -22.19
N THR A 62 3.09 -22.55 -23.10
CA THR A 62 2.26 -23.75 -23.21
C THR A 62 2.88 -24.85 -22.36
N VAL A 63 2.40 -24.99 -21.12
CA VAL A 63 2.87 -26.01 -20.17
C VAL A 63 1.70 -26.54 -19.34
N ASN A 64 1.80 -27.79 -18.88
CA ASN A 64 0.86 -28.31 -17.90
C ASN A 64 1.14 -27.68 -16.52
N SER A 65 0.52 -26.53 -16.27
CA SER A 65 0.67 -25.74 -15.05
C SER A 65 0.19 -26.46 -13.78
N ASN A 66 -0.60 -27.54 -13.90
CA ASN A 66 -1.01 -28.35 -12.75
C ASN A 66 0.12 -29.25 -12.24
N LYS A 67 1.03 -29.67 -13.13
CA LYS A 67 2.13 -30.59 -12.81
C LYS A 67 3.48 -29.89 -12.68
N TYR A 68 3.70 -28.84 -13.45
CA TYR A 68 5.00 -28.17 -13.53
C TYR A 68 4.89 -26.69 -13.21
N PHE A 69 5.99 -26.15 -12.68
CA PHE A 69 6.21 -24.74 -12.41
C PHE A 69 7.41 -24.29 -13.24
N VAL A 70 7.28 -23.20 -13.99
CA VAL A 70 8.33 -22.72 -14.91
C VAL A 70 8.90 -21.40 -14.43
N THR A 71 10.22 -21.26 -14.44
CA THR A 71 10.94 -20.05 -14.02
C THR A 71 12.01 -19.63 -15.04
N GLY A 72 12.60 -18.45 -14.86
CA GLY A 72 13.76 -18.00 -15.66
C GLY A 72 13.43 -17.25 -16.95
N TYR A 73 12.14 -17.05 -17.28
CA TYR A 73 11.69 -16.39 -18.50
C TYR A 73 11.22 -14.94 -18.26
N PRO A 74 11.32 -14.05 -19.27
CA PRO A 74 10.79 -12.70 -19.17
C PRO A 74 9.27 -12.68 -19.35
N GLU A 75 8.56 -11.87 -18.56
CA GLU A 75 7.10 -11.71 -18.69
C GLU A 75 6.68 -11.06 -20.02
N LYS A 76 7.54 -10.21 -20.58
CA LYS A 76 7.32 -9.49 -21.83
C LYS A 76 8.54 -9.58 -22.74
N VAL A 77 8.28 -9.60 -24.05
CA VAL A 77 9.32 -9.61 -25.08
C VAL A 77 9.07 -8.54 -26.11
N LYS A 78 10.13 -8.01 -26.70
CA LYS A 78 10.00 -7.03 -27.78
C LYS A 78 9.71 -7.75 -29.08
N VAL A 79 8.78 -7.20 -29.85
CA VAL A 79 8.50 -7.61 -31.23
C VAL A 79 8.83 -6.45 -32.15
N HIS A 80 9.60 -6.72 -33.19
CA HIS A 80 9.78 -5.84 -34.34
C HIS A 80 8.86 -6.35 -35.45
N LEU A 81 7.94 -5.50 -35.88
CA LEU A 81 6.95 -5.82 -36.89
C LEU A 81 7.17 -4.94 -38.11
N THR A 82 7.31 -5.54 -39.28
CA THR A 82 7.60 -4.88 -40.55
C THR A 82 6.59 -5.29 -41.61
N GLY A 83 6.04 -4.34 -42.36
CA GLY A 83 5.13 -4.58 -43.48
C GLY A 83 4.30 -3.33 -43.81
N PRO A 84 3.14 -3.50 -44.49
CA PRO A 84 2.30 -2.37 -44.86
C PRO A 84 1.91 -1.49 -43.67
N SER A 85 2.18 -0.18 -43.77
CA SER A 85 2.07 0.76 -42.66
C SER A 85 0.74 0.72 -41.90
N ALA A 86 -0.39 0.57 -42.61
CA ALA A 86 -1.71 0.45 -42.00
C ALA A 86 -1.85 -0.83 -41.14
N LEU A 87 -1.39 -1.98 -41.66
CA LEU A 87 -1.43 -3.26 -40.95
C LEU A 87 -0.52 -3.25 -39.72
N VAL A 88 0.68 -2.70 -39.84
CA VAL A 88 1.64 -2.55 -38.73
C VAL A 88 1.02 -1.71 -37.62
N THR A 89 0.43 -0.57 -37.97
CA THR A 89 -0.19 0.36 -37.00
C THR A 89 -1.37 -0.30 -36.29
N THR A 90 -2.27 -0.95 -37.03
CA THR A 90 -3.43 -1.63 -36.45
C THR A 90 -3.00 -2.79 -35.54
N THR A 91 -2.03 -3.61 -35.96
CA THR A 91 -1.53 -4.74 -35.17
C THR A 91 -0.81 -4.26 -33.91
N ALA A 92 -0.03 -3.18 -33.99
CA ALA A 92 0.65 -2.61 -32.83
C ALA A 92 -0.32 -2.04 -31.78
N ASN A 93 -1.42 -1.43 -32.24
CA ASN A 93 -2.44 -0.86 -31.35
C ASN A 93 -3.36 -1.91 -30.74
N THR A 94 -3.75 -2.92 -31.52
CA THR A 94 -4.71 -3.96 -31.07
C THR A 94 -4.03 -5.16 -30.41
N GLN A 95 -2.75 -5.42 -30.73
CA GLN A 95 -1.99 -6.58 -30.26
C GLN A 95 -2.75 -7.90 -30.43
N ASN A 96 -3.46 -8.04 -31.54
CA ASN A 96 -4.35 -9.17 -31.84
C ASN A 96 -3.59 -10.45 -32.29
N PHE A 97 -2.48 -10.76 -31.64
CA PHE A 97 -1.69 -11.96 -31.84
C PHE A 97 -1.06 -12.40 -30.50
N LYS A 98 -0.59 -13.63 -30.41
CA LYS A 98 0.04 -14.17 -29.21
C LYS A 98 1.50 -14.46 -29.47
N ALA A 99 2.39 -13.94 -28.63
CA ALA A 99 3.75 -14.44 -28.51
C ALA A 99 3.77 -15.57 -27.48
N TYR A 100 4.21 -16.77 -27.87
CA TYR A 100 4.23 -17.92 -26.98
C TYR A 100 5.48 -18.78 -27.15
N ALA A 101 5.79 -19.57 -26.12
CA ALA A 101 6.78 -20.64 -26.19
C ALA A 101 6.13 -21.97 -25.81
N ASP A 102 6.25 -22.97 -26.68
CA ASP A 102 5.71 -24.31 -26.45
C ASP A 102 6.68 -25.16 -25.61
N LEU A 103 6.24 -25.55 -24.42
CA LEU A 103 6.98 -26.37 -23.46
C LEU A 103 6.34 -27.76 -23.28
N SER A 104 5.27 -28.08 -24.02
CA SER A 104 4.44 -29.27 -23.80
C SER A 104 5.19 -30.60 -23.94
N LYS A 105 6.25 -30.62 -24.76
CA LYS A 105 7.08 -31.79 -25.04
C LYS A 105 8.36 -31.85 -24.19
N LEU A 106 8.57 -30.88 -23.30
CA LEU A 106 9.78 -30.77 -22.50
C LEU A 106 9.57 -31.37 -21.10
N GLY A 107 10.61 -32.05 -20.61
CA GLY A 107 10.66 -32.60 -19.26
C GLY A 107 11.22 -31.62 -18.23
N VAL A 108 11.40 -32.09 -17.00
CA VAL A 108 12.02 -31.31 -15.91
C VAL A 108 13.46 -30.94 -16.26
N GLY A 109 13.88 -29.72 -15.92
CA GLY A 109 15.22 -29.18 -16.12
C GLY A 109 15.26 -27.88 -16.93
N GLU A 110 16.47 -27.40 -17.20
CA GLU A 110 16.72 -26.20 -17.99
C GLU A 110 16.60 -26.47 -19.50
N HIS A 111 15.90 -25.60 -20.20
CA HIS A 111 15.72 -25.65 -21.65
C HIS A 111 15.89 -24.27 -22.28
N THR A 112 16.35 -24.24 -23.53
CA THR A 112 16.31 -23.03 -24.36
C THR A 112 15.29 -23.21 -25.46
N VAL A 113 14.28 -22.35 -25.49
CA VAL A 113 13.15 -22.46 -26.43
C VAL A 113 13.00 -21.19 -27.26
N ARG A 114 12.56 -21.36 -28.51
CA ARG A 114 12.32 -20.25 -29.44
C ARG A 114 10.91 -19.70 -29.23
N ILE A 115 10.79 -18.38 -29.25
CA ILE A 115 9.49 -17.70 -29.21
C ILE A 115 8.81 -17.83 -30.57
N GLN A 116 7.54 -18.21 -30.54
CA GLN A 116 6.65 -18.36 -31.67
C GLN A 116 5.53 -17.33 -31.61
N GLN A 117 4.85 -17.16 -32.73
CA GLN A 117 3.69 -16.30 -32.86
C GLN A 117 2.47 -17.13 -33.27
N ASP A 118 1.29 -16.73 -32.79
CA ASP A 118 0.00 -17.22 -33.29
C ASP A 118 -0.91 -16.02 -33.60
N GLY A 119 -1.52 -16.01 -34.78
CA GLY A 119 -2.48 -14.98 -35.19
C GLY A 119 -1.93 -13.74 -35.91
N LEU A 120 -0.63 -13.65 -36.25
CA LEU A 120 -0.14 -12.56 -37.12
C LEU A 120 -0.58 -12.77 -38.58
N ASN A 121 -0.89 -11.65 -39.25
CA ASN A 121 -1.16 -11.64 -40.69
C ASN A 121 0.10 -12.03 -41.48
N ASN A 122 -0.06 -12.86 -42.52
CA ASN A 122 1.03 -13.36 -43.37
C ASN A 122 1.80 -12.27 -44.13
N ASP A 123 1.19 -11.11 -44.36
CA ASP A 123 1.82 -9.95 -45.01
C ASP A 123 2.76 -9.18 -44.07
N LEU A 124 2.83 -9.56 -42.79
CA LEU A 124 3.68 -8.95 -41.78
C LEU A 124 4.88 -9.85 -41.48
N ARG A 125 6.07 -9.26 -41.49
CA ARG A 125 7.30 -9.91 -41.01
C ARG A 125 7.56 -9.53 -39.57
N TYR A 126 8.01 -10.48 -38.76
CA TYR A 126 8.24 -10.29 -37.34
C TYR A 126 9.63 -10.77 -36.90
N ARG A 127 10.14 -10.17 -35.83
CA ARG A 127 11.31 -10.64 -35.09
C ARG A 127 11.10 -10.39 -33.61
N PHE A 128 11.32 -11.41 -32.79
CA PHE A 128 11.34 -11.27 -31.34
C PHE A 128 12.74 -10.95 -30.83
N GLU A 129 12.80 -10.10 -29.81
CA GLU A 129 14.01 -9.78 -29.05
C GLU A 129 13.71 -9.97 -27.55
N PRO A 130 14.30 -11.00 -26.90
CA PRO A 130 15.16 -12.03 -27.47
C PRO A 130 14.40 -13.02 -28.37
N ALA A 131 15.09 -13.69 -29.31
CA ALA A 131 14.47 -14.70 -30.18
C ALA A 131 14.23 -16.04 -29.46
N THR A 132 15.07 -16.32 -28.46
CA THR A 132 15.01 -17.52 -27.61
C THR A 132 15.05 -17.11 -26.15
N ILE A 133 14.38 -17.87 -25.31
CA ILE A 133 14.35 -17.70 -23.86
C ILE A 133 14.95 -18.94 -23.21
N LYS A 134 15.56 -18.74 -22.03
CA LYS A 134 15.92 -19.84 -21.14
C LYS A 134 14.76 -20.05 -20.17
N VAL A 135 14.38 -21.30 -19.96
CA VAL A 135 13.34 -21.69 -19.02
C VAL A 135 13.86 -22.81 -18.15
N ASP A 136 13.46 -22.83 -16.90
CA ASP A 136 13.67 -23.96 -16.00
C ASP A 136 12.31 -24.54 -15.64
N ILE A 137 12.09 -25.81 -15.99
CA ILE A 137 10.84 -26.53 -15.76
C ILE A 137 11.04 -27.40 -14.54
N GLN A 138 10.32 -27.10 -13.47
CA GLN A 138 10.40 -27.84 -12.21
C GLN A 138 9.09 -28.53 -11.86
N PRO A 139 9.11 -29.59 -11.04
CA PRO A 139 7.89 -30.14 -10.45
C PRO A 139 7.17 -29.06 -9.64
N ARG A 140 5.85 -29.00 -9.80
CA ARG A 140 4.99 -28.16 -8.96
C ARG A 140 4.66 -28.92 -7.68
N GLU A 141 4.95 -28.31 -6.55
CA GLU A 141 4.63 -28.86 -5.24
C GLU A 141 3.70 -27.93 -4.48
N THR A 142 2.77 -28.52 -3.74
CA THR A 142 1.88 -27.80 -2.81
C THR A 142 2.03 -28.41 -1.42
N VAL A 143 2.48 -27.61 -0.46
CA VAL A 143 2.73 -28.03 0.92
C VAL A 143 1.98 -27.12 1.89
N THR A 144 1.49 -27.68 2.99
CA THR A 144 0.82 -26.92 4.05
C THR A 144 1.81 -26.56 5.14
N TYR A 145 1.85 -25.28 5.51
CA TYR A 145 2.71 -24.74 6.55
C TYR A 145 1.90 -24.10 7.68
N PRO A 146 2.36 -24.22 8.93
CA PRO A 146 1.77 -23.49 10.05
C PRO A 146 2.07 -21.99 9.91
N LEU A 147 1.07 -21.15 10.18
CA LEU A 147 1.20 -19.69 10.14
C LEU A 147 1.59 -19.15 11.52
N THR A 148 2.59 -18.30 11.56
CA THR A 148 3.00 -17.58 12.78
C THR A 148 2.81 -16.08 12.60
N VAL A 149 2.27 -15.38 13.60
CA VAL A 149 2.17 -13.91 13.53
C VAL A 149 3.49 -13.29 13.96
N GLN A 150 4.02 -12.39 13.14
CA GLN A 150 5.22 -11.62 13.45
C GLN A 150 4.87 -10.15 13.59
N TYR A 151 5.38 -9.53 14.66
CA TYR A 151 5.19 -8.11 14.92
C TYR A 151 6.38 -7.53 15.68
N SER A 152 6.52 -6.22 15.61
CA SER A 152 7.59 -5.49 16.28
C SER A 152 7.25 -5.20 17.75
N LYS A 153 7.83 -5.96 18.68
CA LYS A 153 7.62 -5.77 20.12
C LYS A 153 8.01 -4.37 20.64
N ARG A 154 8.96 -3.69 19.98
CA ARG A 154 9.42 -2.35 20.36
C ARG A 154 8.36 -1.25 20.19
N ASN A 155 7.30 -1.52 19.43
CA ASN A 155 6.24 -0.55 19.15
C ASN A 155 5.16 -0.56 20.25
N ILE A 156 5.17 -1.54 21.15
CA ILE A 156 4.27 -1.60 22.31
C ILE A 156 4.67 -0.52 23.31
N ALA A 157 3.70 0.25 23.81
CA ALA A 157 3.97 1.31 24.78
C ALA A 157 4.62 0.77 26.06
N SER A 158 5.49 1.57 26.67
CA SER A 158 6.07 1.23 27.98
C SER A 158 4.97 0.99 29.02
N GLY A 159 5.14 -0.04 29.84
CA GLY A 159 4.14 -0.47 30.83
C GLY A 159 3.00 -1.32 30.25
N TYR A 160 2.92 -1.51 28.94
CA TYR A 160 1.96 -2.41 28.29
C TYR A 160 2.64 -3.71 27.86
N GLN A 161 1.83 -4.74 27.66
CA GLN A 161 2.27 -6.04 27.18
C GLN A 161 1.33 -6.56 26.09
N ALA A 162 1.92 -7.19 25.07
CA ALA A 162 1.18 -7.91 24.06
C ALA A 162 0.86 -9.32 24.58
N GLY A 163 -0.40 -9.74 24.44
CA GLY A 163 -0.81 -11.11 24.68
C GLY A 163 -0.51 -12.01 23.49
N GLN A 164 -1.16 -13.18 23.46
CA GLN A 164 -1.03 -14.11 22.35
C GLN A 164 -1.76 -13.57 21.12
N ALA A 165 -1.02 -13.43 20.01
CA ALA A 165 -1.61 -13.08 18.72
C ALA A 165 -2.46 -14.25 18.21
N ASN A 166 -3.62 -13.94 17.64
CA ASN A 166 -4.49 -14.91 16.99
C ASN A 166 -4.70 -14.52 15.53
N ALA A 167 -4.66 -15.51 14.64
CA ALA A 167 -5.03 -15.37 13.24
C ALA A 167 -6.28 -16.22 12.98
N ASP A 168 -7.14 -15.76 12.09
CA ASP A 168 -8.31 -16.51 11.61
C ASP A 168 -7.92 -17.84 10.95
N VAL A 169 -6.77 -17.87 10.25
CA VAL A 169 -6.18 -19.07 9.66
C VAL A 169 -4.93 -19.53 10.40
N LYS A 170 -4.86 -20.84 10.71
CA LYS A 170 -3.70 -21.44 11.40
C LYS A 170 -2.67 -22.06 10.47
N ASN A 171 -3.10 -22.45 9.28
CA ASN A 171 -2.27 -23.10 8.28
C ASN A 171 -2.56 -22.50 6.91
N VAL A 172 -1.55 -22.45 6.06
CA VAL A 172 -1.68 -21.98 4.67
C VAL A 172 -1.12 -22.99 3.70
N LYS A 173 -1.69 -23.03 2.50
CA LYS A 173 -1.17 -23.83 1.39
C LYS A 173 -0.21 -22.97 0.58
N ILE A 174 0.99 -23.49 0.36
CA ILE A 174 2.02 -22.83 -0.44
C ILE A 174 2.31 -23.69 -1.65
N THR A 175 2.32 -23.07 -2.82
CA THR A 175 2.56 -23.72 -4.10
C THR A 175 3.69 -23.04 -4.84
N GLY A 176 4.62 -23.81 -5.38
CA GLY A 176 5.75 -23.28 -6.13
C GLY A 176 6.59 -24.39 -6.76
N ALA A 177 7.75 -23.99 -7.29
CA ALA A 177 8.78 -24.93 -7.70
C ALA A 177 9.35 -25.67 -6.47
N SER A 178 9.68 -26.96 -6.65
CA SER A 178 10.16 -27.83 -5.57
C SER A 178 11.37 -27.24 -4.82
N ASP A 179 12.33 -26.65 -5.53
CA ASP A 179 13.50 -25.99 -4.93
C ASP A 179 13.11 -24.82 -4.00
N GLN A 180 12.13 -24.01 -4.41
CA GLN A 180 11.63 -22.88 -3.63
C GLN A 180 10.88 -23.36 -2.41
N ILE A 181 10.03 -24.38 -2.54
CA ILE A 181 9.32 -24.98 -1.40
C ILE A 181 10.31 -25.50 -0.36
N ASN A 182 11.38 -26.19 -0.80
CA ASN A 182 12.41 -26.73 0.09
C ASN A 182 13.25 -25.66 0.81
N ARG A 183 13.31 -24.44 0.28
CA ARG A 183 14.00 -23.30 0.90
C ARG A 183 13.20 -22.65 2.04
N ILE A 184 11.88 -22.85 2.08
CA ILE A 184 11.02 -22.24 3.09
C ILE A 184 11.40 -22.76 4.49
N LYS A 185 11.60 -21.85 5.43
CA LYS A 185 11.87 -22.16 6.85
C LYS A 185 10.76 -21.71 7.78
N SER A 186 10.10 -20.60 7.45
CA SER A 186 9.00 -20.10 8.26
C SER A 186 7.98 -19.40 7.39
N VAL A 187 6.72 -19.46 7.79
CA VAL A 187 5.62 -18.74 7.15
C VAL A 187 5.00 -17.81 8.17
N VAL A 188 5.00 -16.52 7.86
CA VAL A 188 4.66 -15.48 8.82
C VAL A 188 3.58 -14.55 8.27
N ALA A 189 2.67 -14.13 9.15
CA ALA A 189 1.78 -13.00 8.90
C ALA A 189 2.40 -11.75 9.51
N GLN A 190 2.75 -10.77 8.69
CA GLN A 190 3.33 -9.51 9.16
C GLN A 190 2.24 -8.57 9.68
N LEU A 191 2.17 -8.39 11.00
CA LEU A 191 1.25 -7.44 11.63
C LEU A 191 1.95 -6.10 11.87
N ASN A 192 1.42 -5.05 11.24
CA ASN A 192 1.88 -3.69 11.47
C ASN A 192 1.29 -3.13 12.78
N VAL A 193 2.17 -2.84 13.75
CA VAL A 193 1.82 -2.29 15.06
C VAL A 193 2.25 -0.83 15.11
N PRO A 194 1.36 0.15 15.37
CA PRO A 194 1.75 1.56 15.47
C PRO A 194 2.67 1.80 16.66
N GLN A 195 3.49 2.86 16.57
CA GLN A 195 4.36 3.26 17.69
C GLN A 195 3.54 3.61 18.93
N ASN A 196 4.06 3.25 20.10
CA ASN A 196 3.39 3.46 21.40
C ASN A 196 1.97 2.85 21.48
N ALA A 197 1.77 1.65 20.94
CA ALA A 197 0.48 0.97 20.98
C ALA A 197 0.07 0.62 22.43
N LYS A 198 -1.13 1.05 22.83
CA LYS A 198 -1.73 0.83 24.17
C LYS A 198 -3.01 -0.01 24.15
N SER A 199 -3.60 -0.23 22.97
CA SER A 199 -4.88 -0.92 22.79
C SER A 199 -4.71 -2.11 21.85
N SER A 200 -5.58 -3.11 21.99
CA SER A 200 -5.63 -4.25 21.08
C SER A 200 -5.75 -3.81 19.63
N ILE A 201 -5.09 -4.55 18.74
CA ILE A 201 -5.05 -4.29 17.30
C ILE A 201 -5.73 -5.45 16.60
N SER A 202 -6.60 -5.14 15.64
CA SER A 202 -7.15 -6.11 14.71
C SER A 202 -6.95 -5.58 13.30
N SER A 203 -6.23 -6.32 12.45
CA SER A 203 -5.89 -5.87 11.10
C SER A 203 -5.59 -7.05 10.20
N GLN A 204 -5.81 -6.87 8.90
CA GLN A 204 -5.43 -7.82 7.87
C GLN A 204 -3.91 -7.77 7.65
N ALA A 205 -3.26 -8.92 7.77
CA ALA A 205 -1.82 -9.08 7.60
C ALA A 205 -1.51 -9.85 6.32
N ILE A 206 -0.47 -9.42 5.60
CA ILE A 206 0.06 -10.14 4.44
C ILE A 206 0.87 -11.34 4.93
N ILE A 207 0.68 -12.48 4.28
CA ILE A 207 1.40 -13.72 4.60
C ILE A 207 2.62 -13.84 3.68
N GLU A 208 3.76 -14.13 4.27
CA GLU A 208 5.03 -14.29 3.58
C GLU A 208 5.69 -15.62 3.94
N ALA A 209 6.32 -16.24 2.95
CA ALA A 209 7.19 -17.40 3.16
C ALA A 209 8.65 -16.93 3.18
N LEU A 210 9.36 -17.25 4.25
CA LEU A 210 10.73 -16.80 4.50
C LEU A 210 11.71 -17.97 4.47
N ASP A 211 12.89 -17.74 3.91
CA ASP A 211 14.02 -18.67 3.95
C ASP A 211 14.84 -18.56 5.25
N SER A 212 15.92 -19.34 5.35
CA SER A 212 16.81 -19.34 6.53
C SER A 212 17.49 -18.00 6.81
N LYS A 213 17.53 -17.10 5.82
CA LYS A 213 18.11 -15.75 5.92
C LYS A 213 17.03 -14.68 6.13
N GLN A 214 15.77 -15.08 6.38
CA GLN A 214 14.61 -14.20 6.50
C GLN A 214 14.27 -13.43 5.20
N ASN A 215 14.68 -13.93 4.03
CA ASN A 215 14.28 -13.36 2.75
C ASN A 215 12.98 -14.00 2.25
N THR A 216 12.17 -13.22 1.54
CA THR A 216 10.94 -13.72 0.91
C THR A 216 11.26 -14.73 -0.20
N VAL A 217 10.50 -15.82 -0.23
CA VAL A 217 10.58 -16.85 -1.27
C VAL A 217 9.47 -16.60 -2.29
N ASN A 218 9.78 -16.71 -3.58
CA ASN A 218 8.80 -16.50 -4.65
C ASN A 218 7.90 -17.73 -4.83
N VAL A 219 6.76 -17.71 -4.14
CA VAL A 219 5.76 -18.80 -4.13
C VAL A 219 4.34 -18.24 -4.09
N VAL A 220 3.37 -19.05 -4.49
CA VAL A 220 1.95 -18.71 -4.41
C VAL A 220 1.38 -19.21 -3.09
N ILE A 221 0.86 -18.29 -2.26
CA ILE A 221 0.33 -18.59 -0.93
C ILE A 221 -1.20 -18.48 -0.96
N THR A 222 -1.90 -19.44 -0.35
CA THR A 222 -3.37 -19.46 -0.26
C THR A 222 -3.82 -19.82 1.15
N PRO A 223 -4.57 -18.94 1.85
CA PRO A 223 -4.87 -17.55 1.47
C PRO A 223 -3.62 -16.65 1.48
N ALA A 224 -3.65 -15.52 0.75
CA ALA A 224 -2.53 -14.57 0.69
C ALA A 224 -2.47 -13.62 1.90
N THR A 225 -3.57 -13.50 2.64
CA THR A 225 -3.71 -12.65 3.82
C THR A 225 -4.45 -13.40 4.92
N ALA A 226 -4.29 -12.95 6.16
CA ALA A 226 -5.00 -13.43 7.33
C ALA A 226 -5.49 -12.25 8.17
N ASP A 227 -6.66 -12.39 8.79
CA ASP A 227 -7.12 -11.43 9.79
C ASP A 227 -6.49 -11.75 11.13
N VAL A 228 -5.71 -10.79 11.65
CA VAL A 228 -4.90 -10.98 12.84
C VAL A 228 -5.36 -10.04 13.95
N THR A 229 -5.57 -10.59 15.13
CA THR A 229 -5.83 -9.84 16.37
C THR A 229 -4.68 -10.00 17.35
N LEU A 230 -4.10 -8.87 17.77
CA LEU A 230 -3.10 -8.79 18.82
C LEU A 230 -3.70 -8.08 20.04
N PRO A 231 -4.02 -8.81 21.13
CA PRO A 231 -4.47 -8.18 22.36
C PRO A 231 -3.32 -7.42 23.02
N ILE A 232 -3.53 -6.16 23.36
CA ILE A 232 -2.56 -5.35 24.12
C ILE A 232 -3.24 -4.94 25.42
N THR A 233 -2.60 -5.28 26.53
CA THR A 233 -3.13 -5.01 27.88
C THR A 233 -2.10 -4.23 28.69
N PRO A 234 -2.55 -3.43 29.67
CA PRO A 234 -1.65 -2.91 30.69
C PRO A 234 -0.88 -4.08 31.33
N GLY A 235 0.42 -3.88 31.55
CA GLY A 235 1.26 -4.78 32.33
C GLY A 235 0.86 -4.80 33.81
N ASN A 236 1.82 -5.16 34.68
CA ASN A 236 1.63 -5.03 36.12
C ASN A 236 1.35 -3.55 36.47
N SER A 237 0.09 -3.25 36.78
CA SER A 237 -0.38 -1.90 37.02
C SER A 237 -1.51 -1.82 38.04
N LYS A 238 -1.70 -0.64 38.64
CA LYS A 238 -2.74 -0.35 39.62
C LYS A 238 -3.25 1.08 39.42
N GLU A 239 -4.56 1.29 39.49
CA GLU A 239 -5.12 2.64 39.49
C GLU A 239 -5.16 3.21 40.90
N LEU A 240 -4.50 4.34 41.09
CA LEU A 240 -4.37 5.00 42.38
C LEU A 240 -4.85 6.45 42.31
N PRO A 241 -5.45 6.98 43.39
CA PRO A 241 -5.80 8.38 43.48
C PRO A 241 -4.54 9.25 43.53
N ILE A 242 -4.62 10.46 42.98
CA ILE A 242 -3.53 11.44 43.07
C ILE A 242 -3.65 12.28 44.33
N LYS A 243 -2.51 12.57 44.97
CA LYS A 243 -2.37 13.58 46.03
C LYS A 243 -1.44 14.67 45.52
N LEU A 244 -2.02 15.86 45.35
CA LEU A 244 -1.30 17.04 44.87
C LEU A 244 -0.67 17.73 46.07
N GLU A 245 0.63 17.99 46.01
CA GLU A 245 1.37 18.71 47.04
C GLU A 245 2.09 19.92 46.43
N PRO A 246 1.98 21.11 47.03
CA PRO A 246 2.69 22.28 46.53
C PRO A 246 4.19 22.14 46.81
N LYS A 247 5.01 22.58 45.86
CA LYS A 247 6.48 22.61 45.95
C LYS A 247 6.96 24.05 45.72
N GLY A 248 7.91 24.51 46.54
CA GLY A 248 8.44 25.87 46.46
C GLY A 248 7.70 26.90 47.32
N VAL A 249 6.92 26.45 48.31
CA VAL A 249 6.35 27.35 49.32
C VAL A 249 7.49 27.81 50.25
N THR A 250 7.74 29.12 50.28
CA THR A 250 8.84 29.74 51.04
C THR A 250 8.41 30.44 52.32
N ASP A 251 7.11 30.61 52.55
CA ASP A 251 6.55 31.29 53.73
C ASP A 251 5.32 30.53 54.25
N ASP A 252 5.21 30.37 55.58
CA ASP A 252 4.18 29.58 56.26
C ASP A 252 2.77 30.18 56.08
N ASN A 253 2.68 31.46 55.71
CA ASN A 253 1.42 32.16 55.45
C ASN A 253 0.90 31.99 54.00
N GLU A 254 1.65 31.36 53.11
CA GLU A 254 1.20 31.11 51.74
C GLU A 254 0.48 29.77 51.61
N SER A 255 -0.82 29.79 51.29
CA SER A 255 -1.57 28.56 51.00
C SER A 255 -2.08 28.53 49.55
N PHE A 256 -2.01 27.35 48.94
CA PHE A 256 -2.44 27.13 47.56
C PHE A 256 -3.47 26.01 47.50
N THR A 257 -4.55 26.25 46.76
CA THR A 257 -5.54 25.23 46.40
C THR A 257 -5.16 24.59 45.07
N LEU A 258 -4.84 23.29 45.10
CA LEU A 258 -4.48 22.49 43.94
C LEU A 258 -5.68 21.63 43.51
N THR A 259 -6.10 21.77 42.26
CA THR A 259 -7.20 20.97 41.71
C THR A 259 -6.83 20.39 40.35
N SER A 260 -7.20 19.15 40.10
CA SER A 260 -7.11 18.52 38.78
C SER A 260 -8.43 17.85 38.43
N ALA A 261 -8.76 17.86 37.13
CA ALA A 261 -9.83 17.03 36.58
C ALA A 261 -9.45 15.54 36.64
N THR A 262 -8.15 15.22 36.57
CA THR A 262 -7.66 13.84 36.71
C THR A 262 -7.62 13.49 38.19
N LYS A 263 -8.45 12.54 38.64
CA LYS A 263 -8.47 12.11 40.06
C LYS A 263 -7.66 10.85 40.34
N ARG A 264 -7.52 9.99 39.33
CA ARG A 264 -6.80 8.73 39.40
C ARG A 264 -5.88 8.60 38.21
N VAL A 265 -4.77 7.92 38.41
CA VAL A 265 -3.79 7.61 37.35
C VAL A 265 -3.42 6.14 37.44
N ARG A 266 -3.11 5.53 36.30
CA ARG A 266 -2.59 4.17 36.26
C ARG A 266 -1.10 4.20 36.51
N VAL A 267 -0.65 3.37 37.44
CA VAL A 267 0.74 3.27 37.88
C VAL A 267 1.30 1.93 37.45
N PHE A 268 2.47 1.91 36.81
CA PHE A 268 3.14 0.69 36.37
C PHE A 268 4.32 0.37 37.29
N GLY A 269 4.46 -0.89 37.69
CA GLY A 269 5.53 -1.31 38.60
C GLY A 269 5.52 -2.81 38.84
N THR A 270 6.40 -3.29 39.72
CA THR A 270 6.34 -4.66 40.24
C THR A 270 5.16 -4.82 41.20
N LYS A 271 4.68 -6.06 41.40
CA LYS A 271 3.59 -6.34 42.35
C LYS A 271 3.92 -5.83 43.77
N VAL A 272 5.19 -5.93 44.18
CA VAL A 272 5.66 -5.46 45.49
C VAL A 272 5.57 -3.94 45.59
N GLU A 273 6.06 -3.20 44.60
CA GLU A 273 5.98 -1.73 44.58
C GLU A 273 4.51 -1.24 44.60
N LEU A 274 3.66 -1.82 43.76
CA LEU A 274 2.25 -1.43 43.64
C LEU A 274 1.42 -1.78 44.89
N SER A 275 1.82 -2.79 45.67
CA SER A 275 1.14 -3.17 46.91
C SER A 275 1.33 -2.13 48.03
N LYS A 276 2.51 -1.48 48.08
CA LYS A 276 2.86 -0.47 49.10
C LYS A 276 2.22 0.89 48.84
N LEU A 277 1.76 1.14 47.61
CA LEU A 277 1.20 2.42 47.19
C LEU A 277 -0.32 2.45 47.37
N SER A 278 -0.79 3.44 48.14
CA SER A 278 -2.21 3.79 48.33
C SER A 278 -2.63 5.04 47.55
N SER A 279 -1.68 5.91 47.22
CA SER A 279 -1.89 7.13 46.42
C SER A 279 -0.61 7.51 45.68
N VAL A 280 -0.74 8.27 44.60
CA VAL A 280 0.39 8.85 43.86
C VAL A 280 0.62 10.27 44.34
N LYS A 281 1.81 10.53 44.88
CA LYS A 281 2.25 11.88 45.26
C LYS A 281 2.69 12.64 44.02
N VAL A 282 2.17 13.85 43.85
CA VAL A 282 2.49 14.74 42.73
C VAL A 282 2.86 16.10 43.27
N GLU A 283 4.14 16.44 43.16
CA GLU A 283 4.65 17.75 43.52
C GLU A 283 4.36 18.75 42.40
N VAL A 284 3.78 19.90 42.76
CA VAL A 284 3.40 20.96 41.83
C VAL A 284 4.14 22.23 42.22
N ASP A 285 5.01 22.72 41.34
CA ASP A 285 5.73 23.97 41.57
C ASP A 285 4.76 25.16 41.56
N THR A 286 4.70 25.87 42.68
CA THR A 286 3.83 27.03 42.91
C THR A 286 4.57 28.37 42.94
N SER A 287 5.90 28.38 42.77
CA SER A 287 6.77 29.54 43.03
C SER A 287 6.48 30.78 42.17
N ASP A 288 5.92 30.58 40.98
CA ASP A 288 5.58 31.64 40.00
C ASP A 288 4.09 32.06 40.04
N VAL A 289 3.27 31.47 40.91
CA VAL A 289 1.81 31.64 40.89
C VAL A 289 1.36 32.82 41.77
N LYS A 290 0.94 33.91 41.11
CA LYS A 290 0.46 35.12 41.82
C LYS A 290 -1.02 35.10 42.23
N LYS A 291 -1.91 34.49 41.42
CA LYS A 291 -3.36 34.40 41.69
C LYS A 291 -3.94 33.04 41.30
N THR A 292 -3.94 32.75 40.00
CA THR A 292 -4.40 31.47 39.48
C THR A 292 -3.61 31.12 38.23
N SER A 293 -3.18 29.87 38.11
CA SER A 293 -2.47 29.36 36.94
C SER A 293 -2.90 27.91 36.66
N THR A 294 -2.73 27.47 35.42
CA THR A 294 -2.96 26.07 35.02
C THR A 294 -1.67 25.53 34.43
N LYS A 295 -1.11 24.48 35.05
CA LYS A 295 0.17 23.88 34.64
C LYS A 295 -0.02 22.43 34.22
N ARG A 296 0.80 21.98 33.27
CA ARG A 296 0.97 20.56 32.95
C ARG A 296 2.13 20.00 33.74
N VAL A 297 1.83 19.13 34.69
CA VAL A 297 2.80 18.52 35.60
C VAL A 297 3.13 17.12 35.12
N VAL A 298 4.43 16.82 35.00
CA VAL A 298 4.92 15.47 34.67
C VAL A 298 4.95 14.64 35.96
N LEU A 299 4.39 13.43 35.91
CA LEU A 299 4.39 12.54 37.06
C LEU A 299 5.78 11.92 37.25
N ASP A 300 6.39 12.12 38.43
CA ASP A 300 7.72 11.61 38.73
C ASP A 300 7.67 10.15 39.22
N ALA A 301 8.23 9.27 38.39
CA ALA A 301 8.30 7.83 38.66
C ALA A 301 9.26 7.50 39.82
N LYS A 302 10.33 8.29 40.02
CA LYS A 302 11.29 8.11 41.11
C LYS A 302 10.67 8.50 42.45
N LEU A 303 9.92 9.61 42.49
CA LEU A 303 9.23 10.08 43.69
C LEU A 303 8.26 9.02 44.26
N ASN A 304 7.65 8.23 43.38
CA ASN A 304 6.69 7.20 43.76
C ASN A 304 7.28 5.77 43.72
N ASN A 305 8.57 5.62 43.43
CA ASN A 305 9.28 4.34 43.26
C ASN A 305 8.56 3.35 42.33
N VAL A 306 8.23 3.80 41.12
CA VAL A 306 7.46 3.06 40.10
C VAL A 306 8.15 3.15 38.73
N LYS A 307 7.69 2.36 37.76
CA LYS A 307 8.26 2.35 36.40
C LYS A 307 7.66 3.41 35.48
N GLY A 308 6.46 3.89 35.76
CA GLY A 308 5.81 4.91 34.94
C GLY A 308 4.33 5.08 35.24
N PHE A 309 3.69 5.96 34.47
CA PHE A 309 2.30 6.35 34.64
C PHE A 309 1.56 6.45 33.31
N ASP A 310 0.25 6.24 33.35
CA ASP A 310 -0.67 6.61 32.28
C ASP A 310 -1.90 7.35 32.86
N PRO A 311 -2.12 8.63 32.51
CA PRO A 311 -1.26 9.47 31.65
C PRO A 311 0.05 9.89 32.33
N GLU A 312 1.10 10.18 31.54
CA GLU A 312 2.41 10.66 32.06
C GLU A 312 2.37 12.10 32.61
N LYS A 313 1.39 12.88 32.16
CA LYS A 313 1.22 14.29 32.52
C LYS A 313 -0.22 14.57 32.90
N ILE A 314 -0.41 15.38 33.92
CA ILE A 314 -1.73 15.84 34.35
C ILE A 314 -1.79 17.36 34.33
N THR A 315 -2.99 17.88 34.07
CA THR A 315 -3.24 19.33 34.16
C THR A 315 -3.70 19.67 35.57
N VAL A 316 -3.02 20.61 36.22
CA VAL A 316 -3.33 21.08 37.57
C VAL A 316 -3.64 22.57 37.53
N LYS A 317 -4.80 22.94 38.06
CA LYS A 317 -5.17 24.33 38.35
C LYS A 317 -4.72 24.66 39.76
N ILE A 318 -3.97 25.74 39.87
CA ILE A 318 -3.36 26.24 41.10
C ILE A 318 -4.02 27.59 41.39
N THR A 319 -4.59 27.74 42.57
CA THR A 319 -5.15 29.01 43.06
C THR A 319 -4.43 29.39 44.34
N ARG A 320 -3.86 30.59 44.42
CA ARG A 320 -3.33 31.15 45.66
C ARG A 320 -4.50 31.57 46.53
N ASN A 321 -4.55 31.05 47.76
CA ASN A 321 -5.53 31.49 48.74
C ASN A 321 -4.94 32.75 49.41
N ASN A 322 -5.71 33.83 49.39
CA ASN A 322 -5.37 35.06 50.11
C ASN A 322 -5.78 34.94 51.57
#